data_AF-A0A926C696-F1
#
_entry.id   AF-A0A926C696-F1
#
_cell.length_a   1.000
_cell.length_b   1.000
_cell.length_c   1.000
_cell.angle_alpha   90.00
_cell.angle_beta   90.00
_cell.angle_gamma   90.00
#
_symmetry.space_group_name_H-M   'P 1'
#
loop_
_entity.id
_entity.type
_entity.pdbx_description
1 polymer ?
#
loop_
_entity_poly.entity_id
_entity_poly.type
_entity_poly.pdbx_seq_one_letter_code
_entity_poly.pdbx_strand_id
1 'polypeptide(L)'
;METTLTTRWLLLALLVHPGSTDPFPDEPAQLIIYRQKEFGGGTYTIHVNEKKIGSLPPNRYVRLTVSPGRVRIQSGMGYYADKQTVLLTLQSGGTYYIKAVEEMDFLTRTLLMAPVAEEQALREMGKLRRIQPNSPDQPY
;
A
#
# COMPACT_ATOMS: atom_id res chain seq x y z
N MET A 1 -18.81 -44.67 -61.94
CA MET A 1 -17.81 -43.64 -61.61
C MET A 1 -18.52 -42.64 -60.73
N GLU A 2 -18.17 -42.34 -59.48
CA GLU A 2 -17.03 -42.66 -58.64
C GLU A 2 -17.44 -42.41 -57.17
N THR A 3 -17.05 -43.34 -56.30
CA THR A 3 -16.57 -43.18 -54.91
C THR A 3 -17.46 -42.55 -53.81
N THR A 4 -17.87 -43.45 -52.92
CA THR A 4 -18.04 -43.31 -51.46
C THR A 4 -16.94 -42.53 -50.75
N LEU A 5 -17.30 -41.69 -49.76
CA LEU A 5 -16.42 -41.35 -48.64
C LEU A 5 -17.23 -41.09 -47.36
N THR A 6 -17.31 -42.15 -46.56
CA THR A 6 -17.59 -42.14 -45.13
C THR A 6 -16.48 -41.41 -44.37
N THR A 7 -16.80 -40.56 -43.41
CA THR A 7 -15.92 -40.37 -42.24
C THR A 7 -16.74 -40.05 -41.00
N ARG A 8 -16.93 -41.09 -40.18
CA ARG A 8 -17.18 -41.00 -38.73
C ARG A 8 -15.97 -40.32 -38.10
N TRP A 9 -16.17 -39.29 -37.30
CA TRP A 9 -15.22 -38.93 -36.25
C TRP A 9 -15.84 -39.19 -34.88
N LEU A 10 -15.11 -40.02 -34.16
CA LEU A 10 -15.34 -40.54 -32.83
C LEU A 10 -15.14 -39.43 -31.79
N LEU A 11 -15.90 -39.54 -30.70
CA LEU A 11 -15.79 -38.80 -29.46
C LEU A 11 -14.37 -38.78 -28.89
N LEU A 12 -13.97 -37.65 -28.31
CA LEU A 12 -13.10 -37.64 -27.12
C LEU A 12 -13.51 -36.50 -26.19
N ALA A 13 -14.22 -36.87 -25.13
CA ALA A 13 -14.39 -36.06 -23.95
C ALA A 13 -13.03 -35.88 -23.29
N LEU A 14 -12.58 -34.64 -23.21
CA LEU A 14 -11.56 -34.22 -22.26
C LEU A 14 -12.21 -33.16 -21.38
N LEU A 15 -12.57 -33.60 -20.17
CA LEU A 15 -12.84 -32.72 -19.04
C LEU A 15 -11.60 -31.87 -18.83
N VAL A 16 -11.58 -30.68 -19.43
CA VAL A 16 -10.78 -29.59 -18.90
C VAL A 16 -11.58 -29.07 -17.72
N HIS A 17 -11.27 -29.58 -16.52
CA HIS A 17 -11.49 -28.80 -15.31
C HIS A 17 -10.51 -27.63 -15.41
N PRO A 18 -10.94 -26.37 -15.70
CA PRO A 18 -10.09 -25.24 -15.39
C PRO A 18 -9.81 -25.33 -13.89
N GLY A 19 -8.52 -25.41 -13.56
CA GLY A 19 -8.04 -25.69 -12.22
C GLY A 19 -8.84 -24.94 -11.17
N SER A 20 -9.13 -25.66 -10.10
CA SER A 20 -9.48 -25.11 -8.79
C SER A 20 -8.56 -23.92 -8.49
N THR A 21 -9.06 -22.72 -8.81
CA THR A 21 -8.57 -21.49 -8.19
C THR A 21 -9.15 -21.59 -6.80
N ASP A 22 -8.39 -22.18 -5.87
CA ASP A 22 -8.81 -22.21 -4.47
C ASP A 22 -9.10 -20.76 -4.06
N PRO A 23 -10.35 -20.42 -3.69
CA PRO A 23 -10.70 -19.09 -3.27
C PRO A 23 -10.30 -18.99 -1.80
N PHE A 24 -8.99 -18.96 -1.53
CA PHE A 24 -8.59 -18.35 -0.27
C PHE A 24 -9.08 -16.91 -0.35
N PRO A 25 -9.98 -16.46 0.54
CA PRO A 25 -10.32 -15.05 0.58
C PRO A 25 -9.00 -14.29 0.70
N ASP A 26 -8.74 -13.37 -0.23
CA ASP A 26 -7.57 -12.49 -0.19
C ASP A 26 -7.58 -11.75 1.14
N GLU A 27 -6.92 -12.32 2.14
CA GLU A 27 -6.88 -11.79 3.49
C GLU A 27 -6.24 -10.41 3.40
N PRO A 28 -6.90 -9.37 3.92
CA PRO A 28 -6.41 -8.02 3.72
C PRO A 28 -5.05 -7.85 4.39
N ALA A 29 -4.13 -7.21 3.66
CA ALA A 29 -2.84 -6.83 4.19
C ALA A 29 -2.97 -5.62 5.13
N GLN A 30 -2.01 -5.49 6.04
CA GLN A 30 -1.87 -4.33 6.90
C GLN A 30 -0.74 -3.44 6.38
N LEU A 31 -1.05 -2.17 6.15
CA LEU A 31 -0.07 -1.15 5.81
C LEU A 31 0.02 -0.15 6.97
N ILE A 32 1.23 0.00 7.51
CA ILE A 32 1.52 0.96 8.57
C ILE A 32 2.45 2.02 8.00
N ILE A 33 2.04 3.28 8.07
CA ILE A 33 2.86 4.43 7.68
C ILE A 33 3.14 5.22 8.94
N TYR A 34 4.41 5.41 9.29
CA TYR A 34 4.81 6.08 10.52
C TYR A 34 5.85 7.15 10.29
N ARG A 35 5.77 8.22 11.09
CA ARG A 35 6.72 9.33 11.08
C ARG A 35 7.28 9.53 12.48
N GLN A 36 8.60 9.60 12.56
CA GLN A 36 9.30 9.79 13.84
C GLN A 36 9.12 11.23 14.35
N LYS A 37 9.59 11.48 15.57
CA LYS A 37 9.61 12.82 16.15
C LYS A 37 10.75 13.62 15.51
N GLU A 38 10.41 14.74 14.91
CA GLU A 38 11.34 15.75 14.38
C GLU A 38 11.12 17.06 15.16
N PHE A 39 12.17 17.89 15.27
CA PHE A 39 12.08 19.20 15.91
C PHE A 39 11.60 20.25 14.90
N GLY A 40 10.32 20.60 14.98
CA GLY A 40 9.67 21.33 13.90
C GLY A 40 9.36 20.40 12.72
N GLY A 41 8.26 20.65 12.03
CA GLY A 41 7.91 19.87 10.84
C GLY A 41 6.49 20.08 10.36
N GLY A 42 6.29 19.98 9.05
CA GLY A 42 4.98 20.15 8.43
C GLY A 42 4.04 18.97 8.67
N THR A 43 2.76 19.11 8.34
CA THR A 43 1.83 17.97 8.28
C THR A 43 1.57 17.64 6.81
N TYR A 44 1.70 16.36 6.44
CA TYR A 44 1.59 15.91 5.06
C TYR A 44 0.28 15.15 4.84
N THR A 45 -0.38 15.40 3.73
CA THR A 45 -1.50 14.56 3.30
C THR A 45 -0.95 13.27 2.68
N ILE A 46 -1.49 12.13 3.10
CA ILE A 46 -1.17 10.82 2.55
C ILE A 46 -2.33 10.31 1.70
N HIS A 47 -1.98 9.78 0.52
CA HIS A 47 -2.87 9.10 -0.40
C HIS A 47 -2.41 7.65 -0.59
N VAL A 48 -3.36 6.71 -0.63
CA VAL A 48 -3.13 5.30 -0.93
C VAL A 48 -4.10 4.94 -2.02
N ASN A 49 -3.57 4.49 -3.16
CA ASN A 49 -4.33 4.23 -4.38
C ASN A 49 -5.24 5.43 -4.72
N GLU A 50 -4.65 6.63 -4.75
CA GLU A 50 -5.29 7.90 -5.11
C GLU A 50 -6.37 8.40 -4.13
N LYS A 51 -6.76 7.59 -3.15
CA LYS A 51 -7.67 7.97 -2.07
C LYS A 51 -6.90 8.66 -0.96
N LYS A 52 -7.32 9.86 -0.55
CA LYS A 52 -6.84 10.52 0.67
C LYS A 52 -7.23 9.68 1.89
N ILE A 53 -6.26 9.35 2.73
CA ILE A 53 -6.47 8.65 4.03
C ILE A 53 -6.27 9.59 5.20
N GLY A 54 -5.80 10.81 4.98
CA GLY A 54 -5.68 11.83 6.01
C GLY A 54 -4.30 12.45 6.06
N SER A 55 -4.04 13.11 7.18
CA SER A 55 -2.84 13.87 7.44
C SER A 55 -1.89 13.08 8.35
N LEU A 56 -0.58 13.16 8.09
CA LEU A 56 0.47 12.52 8.87
C LEU A 56 1.36 13.59 9.53
N PRO A 57 1.08 13.95 10.79
CA PRO A 57 1.94 14.84 11.55
C PRO A 57 3.20 14.11 12.06
N PRO A 58 4.23 14.85 12.52
CA PRO A 58 5.36 14.26 13.22
C PRO A 58 4.92 13.43 14.43
N ASN A 59 5.72 12.42 14.78
CA ASN A 59 5.50 11.58 15.96
C ASN A 59 4.14 10.84 15.95
N ARG A 60 3.71 10.36 14.78
CA ARG A 60 2.44 9.63 14.60
C ARG A 60 2.60 8.45 13.66
N TYR A 61 1.64 7.54 13.71
CA TYR A 61 1.49 6.49 12.71
C TYR A 61 0.03 6.25 12.37
N VAL A 62 -0.23 5.81 11.14
CA VAL A 62 -1.54 5.33 10.68
C VAL A 62 -1.43 3.85 10.35
N ARG A 63 -2.48 3.09 10.68
CA ARG A 63 -2.64 1.68 10.29
C ARG A 63 -3.83 1.57 9.35
N LEU A 64 -3.61 0.94 8.21
CA LEU A 64 -4.57 0.78 7.13
C LEU A 64 -4.73 -0.70 6.80
N THR A 65 -5.97 -1.11 6.56
CA THR A 65 -6.31 -2.41 5.99
C THR A 65 -6.47 -2.21 4.49
N VAL A 66 -5.68 -2.92 3.69
CA VAL A 66 -5.56 -2.73 2.24
C VAL A 66 -5.63 -4.08 1.53
N SER A 67 -6.25 -4.10 0.34
CA SER A 67 -6.27 -5.32 -0.47
C SER A 67 -4.85 -5.73 -0.85
N PRO A 68 -4.56 -7.05 -0.93
CA PRO A 68 -3.32 -7.55 -1.49
C PRO A 68 -3.11 -7.07 -2.93
N GLY A 69 -1.86 -7.04 -3.38
CA GLY A 69 -1.48 -6.58 -4.71
C GLY A 69 -0.70 -5.27 -4.72
N ARG A 70 -0.71 -4.59 -5.87
CA ARG A 70 0.08 -3.35 -6.05
C ARG A 70 -0.58 -2.18 -5.34
N VAL A 71 0.20 -1.49 -4.52
CA VAL A 71 -0.25 -0.31 -3.77
C VAL A 71 0.65 0.88 -4.10
N ARG A 72 0.02 2.02 -4.38
CA ARG A 72 0.67 3.32 -4.58
C ARG A 72 0.42 4.20 -3.37
N ILE A 73 1.49 4.63 -2.72
CA ILE A 73 1.45 5.54 -1.57
C ILE A 73 2.04 6.87 -2.00
N GLN A 74 1.35 7.99 -1.74
CA GLN A 74 1.80 9.31 -2.12
C GLN A 74 1.70 10.29 -0.95
N SER A 75 2.72 11.14 -0.78
CA SER A 75 2.73 12.24 0.18
C SER A 75 2.62 13.58 -0.56
N GLY A 76 2.12 14.61 0.13
CA GLY A 76 2.16 15.98 -0.35
C GLY A 76 1.74 17.01 0.69
N MET A 77 2.25 18.23 0.57
CA MET A 77 1.92 19.37 1.43
C MET A 77 1.71 20.62 0.57
N GLY A 78 0.51 20.73 -0.02
CA GLY A 78 0.13 21.87 -0.86
C GLY A 78 1.08 22.12 -2.03
N TYR A 79 1.32 23.40 -2.35
CA TYR A 79 2.21 23.84 -3.42
C TYR A 79 3.69 23.96 -3.01
N TYR A 80 4.00 23.79 -1.71
CA TYR A 80 5.32 24.09 -1.14
C TYR A 80 6.18 22.84 -0.89
N ALA A 81 5.68 21.67 -1.23
CA ALA A 81 6.36 20.40 -0.99
C ALA A 81 6.29 19.48 -2.20
N ASP A 82 7.41 18.83 -2.48
CA ASP A 82 7.46 17.83 -3.53
C ASP A 82 6.65 16.61 -3.14
N LYS A 83 5.96 16.05 -4.13
CA LYS A 83 5.21 14.81 -3.96
C LYS A 83 6.17 13.65 -4.06
N GLN A 84 6.18 12.81 -3.02
CA GLN A 84 6.93 11.57 -3.06
C GLN A 84 5.96 10.40 -3.23
N THR A 85 6.34 9.42 -4.05
CA THR A 85 5.51 8.24 -4.37
C THR A 85 6.31 6.98 -4.09
N VAL A 86 5.69 6.02 -3.40
CA VAL A 86 6.21 4.67 -3.18
C VAL A 86 5.26 3.66 -3.80
N LEU A 87 5.81 2.68 -4.51
CA LEU A 87 5.09 1.56 -5.09
C LEU A 87 5.52 0.27 -4.37
N LEU A 88 4.55 -0.52 -3.90
CA LEU A 88 4.78 -1.78 -3.21
C LEU A 88 3.86 -2.86 -3.78
N THR A 89 4.24 -4.12 -3.59
CA THR A 89 3.34 -5.26 -3.80
C THR A 89 3.13 -5.95 -2.45
N LEU A 90 1.87 -6.01 -2.01
CA LEU A 90 1.48 -6.59 -0.73
C LEU A 90 0.95 -8.01 -0.94
N GLN A 91 1.37 -8.92 -0.08
CA GLN A 91 0.89 -10.29 -0.02
C GLN A 91 -0.31 -10.38 0.93
N SER A 92 -1.18 -11.36 0.69
CA SER A 92 -2.32 -11.69 1.56
C SER A 92 -1.87 -11.91 3.02
N GLY A 93 -2.58 -11.29 3.97
CA GLY A 93 -2.30 -11.37 5.41
C GLY A 93 -0.99 -10.71 5.88
N GLY A 94 -0.19 -10.15 4.97
CA GLY A 94 1.09 -9.54 5.29
C GLY A 94 0.97 -8.20 6.03
N THR A 95 1.97 -7.86 6.84
CA THR A 95 2.09 -6.55 7.48
C THR A 95 3.31 -5.81 6.93
N TYR A 96 3.10 -4.58 6.48
CA TYR A 96 4.09 -3.77 5.79
C TYR A 96 4.25 -2.42 6.46
N TYR A 97 5.50 -1.96 6.53
CA TYR A 97 5.87 -0.75 7.25
C TYR A 97 6.54 0.24 6.32
N ILE A 98 6.07 1.48 6.38
CA ILE A 98 6.63 2.62 5.66
C ILE A 98 7.06 3.65 6.68
N LYS A 99 8.36 3.92 6.69
CA LYS A 99 8.93 5.03 7.44
C LYS A 99 8.81 6.28 6.60
N ALA A 100 8.33 7.35 7.21
CA ALA A 100 8.30 8.69 6.66
C ALA A 100 9.22 9.61 7.47
N VAL A 101 10.04 10.40 6.78
CA VAL A 101 10.96 11.40 7.36
C VAL A 101 10.83 12.67 6.55
N GLU A 102 10.68 13.81 7.21
CA GLU A 102 10.73 15.09 6.51
C GLU A 102 12.18 15.49 6.26
N GLU A 103 12.48 15.76 5.01
CA GLU A 103 13.72 16.37 4.56
C GLU A 103 13.43 17.81 4.15
N MET A 104 14.24 18.74 4.65
CA MET A 104 14.12 20.16 4.35
C MET A 104 15.44 20.64 3.75
N ASP A 105 15.37 21.08 2.50
CA ASP A 105 16.46 21.80 1.85
C ASP A 105 16.15 23.29 1.77
N PHE A 106 17.08 24.09 1.24
CA PHE A 106 16.97 25.55 1.18
C PHE A 106 15.71 26.06 0.46
N LEU A 107 15.11 25.26 -0.43
CA LEU A 107 13.98 25.66 -1.28
C LEU A 107 12.76 24.74 -1.19
N THR A 108 12.91 23.52 -0.69
CA THR A 108 11.88 22.48 -0.76
C THR A 108 11.73 21.75 0.56
N ARG A 109 10.52 21.23 0.77
CA ARG A 109 10.24 20.27 1.84
C ARG A 109 9.69 19.01 1.20
N THR A 110 10.17 17.87 1.62
CA THR A 110 9.74 16.58 1.07
C THR A 110 9.55 15.60 2.20
N LEU A 111 8.46 14.84 2.15
CA LEU A 111 8.30 13.68 3.03
C LEU A 111 8.84 12.46 2.32
N LEU A 112 10.09 12.10 2.61
CA LEU A 112 10.70 10.86 2.14
C LEU A 112 10.00 9.67 2.80
N MET A 113 9.50 8.74 1.99
CA MET A 113 8.89 7.51 2.45
C MET A 113 9.65 6.31 1.90
N ALA A 114 9.95 5.33 2.75
CA ALA A 114 10.64 4.11 2.38
C ALA A 114 10.09 2.89 3.14
N PRO A 115 10.02 1.71 2.49
CA PRO A 115 9.72 0.47 3.20
C PRO A 115 10.82 0.15 4.20
N VAL A 116 10.42 -0.40 5.35
CA VAL A 116 11.35 -0.84 6.40
C VAL A 116 10.98 -2.22 6.90
N ALA A 117 11.96 -2.94 7.43
CA ALA A 117 11.75 -4.25 8.05
C ALA A 117 10.89 -4.12 9.33
N GLU A 118 10.10 -5.16 9.62
CA GLU A 118 9.19 -5.20 10.76
C GLU A 118 9.93 -4.95 12.08
N GLU A 119 11.07 -5.61 12.30
CA GLU A 119 11.81 -5.48 13.55
C GLU A 119 12.29 -4.04 13.76
N GLN A 120 12.69 -3.36 12.70
CA GLN A 120 13.08 -1.96 12.77
C GLN A 120 11.86 -1.08 13.06
N ALA A 121 10.76 -1.28 12.35
CA ALA A 121 9.54 -0.50 12.53
C ALA A 121 9.00 -0.62 13.96
N LEU A 122 8.91 -1.84 14.50
CA LEU A 122 8.41 -2.08 15.85
C LEU A 122 9.27 -1.37 16.92
N ARG A 123 10.60 -1.37 16.77
CA ARG A 123 11.50 -0.63 17.66
C ARG A 123 11.27 0.88 17.57
N GLU A 124 11.15 1.41 16.37
CA GLU A 124 10.98 2.85 16.12
C GLU A 124 9.59 3.35 16.53
N MET A 125 8.56 2.52 16.41
CA MET A 125 7.17 2.86 16.66
C MET A 125 6.78 2.87 18.14
N GLY A 126 7.58 2.30 19.03
CA GLY A 126 7.21 2.09 20.45
C GLY A 126 6.81 3.36 21.22
N LYS A 127 7.16 4.55 20.73
CA LYS A 127 6.83 5.85 21.34
C LYS A 127 5.85 6.69 20.51
N LEU A 128 5.41 6.19 19.36
CA LEU A 128 4.55 6.92 18.43
C LEU A 128 3.08 6.74 18.80
N ARG A 129 2.25 7.76 18.52
CA ARG A 129 0.80 7.69 18.73
C ARG A 129 0.08 7.31 17.44
N ARG A 130 -0.91 6.43 17.55
CA ARG A 130 -1.79 6.08 16.42
C ARG A 130 -2.70 7.26 16.10
N ILE A 131 -2.92 7.51 14.82
CA ILE A 131 -4.01 8.34 14.31
C ILE A 131 -5.01 7.47 13.54
N GLN A 132 -6.28 7.89 13.55
CA GLN A 132 -7.32 7.23 12.77
C GLN A 132 -7.29 7.76 11.32
N PRO A 133 -7.43 6.88 10.32
CA PRO A 133 -7.61 7.32 8.93
C PRO A 133 -8.82 8.26 8.81
N ASN A 134 -8.70 9.27 7.96
CA ASN A 134 -9.71 10.30 7.66
C ASN A 134 -10.13 11.15 8.86
N SER A 135 -9.34 11.17 9.94
CA SER A 135 -9.59 12.12 11.02
C SER A 135 -9.33 13.55 10.53
N PRO A 136 -10.22 14.51 10.82
CA PRO A 136 -9.90 15.91 10.63
C PRO A 136 -8.65 16.25 11.47
N ASP A 137 -7.82 17.16 10.97
CA ASP A 137 -6.56 17.57 11.60
C ASP A 137 -6.81 17.88 13.09
N GLN A 138 -6.41 16.97 13.99
CA GLN A 138 -6.54 17.21 15.42
C GLN A 138 -5.46 18.20 15.83
N PRO A 139 -5.81 19.39 16.35
CA PRO A 139 -4.82 20.31 16.87
C PRO A 139 -4.09 19.68 18.06
N TYR A 140 -2.79 20.00 18.13
CA TYR A 140 -1.82 19.47 19.09
C TYR A 140 -2.13 19.81 20.54
#